data_AF-A0A524NDG2-F1
#
_entry.id   AF-A0A524NDG2-F1
#
_cell.length_a   1.000
_cell.length_b   1.000
_cell.length_c   1.000
_cell.angle_alpha   90.00
_cell.angle_beta   90.00
_cell.angle_gamma   90.00
#
_symmetry.space_group_name_H-M   'P 1'
#
loop_
_entity.id
_entity.type
_entity.pdbx_description
1 polymer ?
#
loop_
_entity_poly.entity_id
_entity_poly.type
_entity_poly.pdbx_seq_one_letter_code
_entity_poly.pdbx_strand_id
1 'polypeptide(L)'
;MRNILTLGILFLSALSALFSQSISDEEISRRIQSYKGDIRGPYKEIRWYCKDGTILPPQERCPEPGGVQRARHKEEVYALSLSNHVFLGQILSTTPFPDFWDTVHNHSRLKQYQLEQYLRVIDNGWVLRKAQYYRGAFQAEDESQWGQDFYHWLLADEKVIEENYFLLRQSLKDLPHQGDDNLTQEIRSVSRVISEKYPRFLDLRVKIHGQPEEVDLQKVIEFRNRNEKNLDAELLDLFEKLIGDMKKLYMPVDLNSLNIYLDQLTAGSGYKKGVVAGIAEYSLSEPGQEKISALSSILLNLRKEIMSVVGSDERLAVLGLSIVLEKLLMRELSGLSPKSIKDNLETINSLGMALTGCGYMELWEGEEVSSRIRISQEKELTLNELMDFFETGRRFTDWGIGMFRAHYNEVIDLYTGFEPLAEGFLDDQVRSSLLLYCGITLDQLDKQLFSCRHGANRVMDIQGQHAIRGLNPGYAVGELVVVSGQTGDLVMDRDKIYVFNKPPPDLKPVAGIATVSEGNMVSHVQLLARNLGIPNSVLSAQNLEELKKFSGQRVFYAVSS
;
A
#
# COMPACT_ATOMS: atom_id res chain seq x y z
N MET A 1 51.13 -36.13 9.92
CA MET A 1 50.68 -34.95 9.15
C MET A 1 49.54 -35.26 8.16
N ARG A 2 49.55 -36.39 7.45
CA ARG A 2 48.49 -36.74 6.47
C ARG A 2 47.11 -37.05 7.08
N ASN A 3 47.04 -37.48 8.35
CA ASN A 3 45.79 -37.78 9.05
C ASN A 3 45.17 -36.56 9.78
N ILE A 4 45.93 -35.47 9.95
CA ILE A 4 45.42 -34.22 10.57
C ILE A 4 44.74 -33.35 9.50
N LEU A 5 45.24 -33.40 8.25
CA LEU A 5 44.63 -32.69 7.13
C LEU A 5 43.26 -33.26 6.73
N THR A 6 43.07 -34.58 6.78
CA THR A 6 41.78 -35.23 6.49
C THR A 6 40.74 -34.98 7.58
N LEU A 7 41.15 -34.83 8.85
CA LEU A 7 40.22 -34.50 9.94
C LEU A 7 39.77 -33.03 9.89
N GLY A 8 40.63 -32.12 9.44
CA GLY A 8 40.29 -30.70 9.24
C GLY A 8 39.32 -30.45 8.09
N ILE A 9 39.41 -31.23 7.00
CA ILE A 9 38.50 -31.12 5.84
C ILE A 9 37.10 -31.66 6.17
N LEU A 10 37.01 -32.73 6.97
CA LEU A 10 35.73 -33.26 7.46
C LEU A 10 35.02 -32.32 8.44
N PHE A 11 35.79 -31.55 9.22
CA PHE A 11 35.23 -30.54 10.13
C PHE A 11 34.71 -29.29 9.38
N LEU A 12 35.36 -28.88 8.28
CA LEU A 12 34.87 -27.78 7.44
C LEU A 12 33.58 -28.15 6.67
N SER A 13 33.42 -29.40 6.23
CA SER A 13 32.18 -29.84 5.57
C SER A 13 30.97 -29.99 6.52
N ALA A 14 31.22 -30.14 7.82
CA ALA A 14 30.15 -30.19 8.83
C ALA A 14 29.63 -28.79 9.21
N LEU A 15 30.44 -27.75 9.05
CA LEU A 15 30.04 -26.36 9.31
C LEU A 15 29.15 -25.76 8.21
N SER A 16 29.21 -26.28 6.98
CA SER A 16 28.31 -25.89 5.88
C SER A 16 26.89 -26.45 5.97
N ALA A 17 26.63 -27.38 6.89
CA ALA A 17 25.31 -27.99 7.08
C ALA A 17 24.40 -27.24 8.09
N LEU A 18 24.84 -26.08 8.59
CA LEU A 18 24.08 -25.28 9.57
C LEU A 18 23.23 -24.17 8.95
N PHE A 19 23.23 -24.01 7.63
CA PHE A 19 22.19 -23.23 6.96
C PHE A 19 20.97 -24.14 6.78
N SER A 20 19.90 -23.86 7.53
CA SER A 20 18.59 -24.46 7.29
C SER A 20 18.27 -24.31 5.81
N GLN A 21 18.04 -25.41 5.11
CA GLN A 21 17.65 -25.36 3.70
C GLN A 21 16.34 -24.57 3.59
N SER A 22 16.29 -23.61 2.66
CA SER A 22 15.08 -22.85 2.35
C SER A 22 14.00 -23.82 1.89
N ILE A 23 12.80 -23.67 2.42
CA ILE A 23 11.62 -24.43 2.01
C ILE A 23 11.19 -23.94 0.63
N SER A 24 10.80 -24.85 -0.26
CA SER A 24 10.36 -24.49 -1.62
C SER A 24 8.98 -23.83 -1.62
N ASP A 25 8.71 -23.01 -2.64
CA ASP A 25 7.45 -22.28 -2.78
C ASP A 25 6.24 -23.21 -2.86
N GLU A 26 6.36 -24.38 -3.50
CA GLU A 26 5.28 -25.37 -3.57
C GLU A 26 4.92 -25.91 -2.18
N GLU A 27 5.92 -26.13 -1.33
CA GLU A 27 5.72 -26.59 0.04
C GLU A 27 5.12 -25.48 0.91
N ILE A 28 5.56 -24.23 0.75
CA ILE A 28 4.95 -23.07 1.43
C ILE A 28 3.48 -22.94 1.03
N SER A 29 3.19 -22.99 -0.28
CA SER A 29 1.82 -22.88 -0.79
C SER A 29 0.92 -24.00 -0.24
N ARG A 30 1.43 -25.24 -0.19
CA ARG A 30 0.73 -26.38 0.41
C ARG A 30 0.41 -26.15 1.89
N ARG A 31 1.36 -25.61 2.67
CA ARG A 31 1.15 -25.28 4.10
C ARG A 31 0.11 -24.18 4.26
N ILE A 32 0.17 -23.13 3.45
CA ILE A 32 -0.83 -22.04 3.48
C ILE A 32 -2.23 -22.59 3.23
N GLN A 33 -2.43 -23.45 2.23
CA GLN A 33 -3.74 -24.08 1.98
C GLN A 33 -4.21 -24.93 3.18
N SER A 34 -3.29 -25.64 3.83
CA SER A 34 -3.60 -26.36 5.06
C SER A 34 -4.03 -25.42 6.19
N TYR A 35 -3.36 -24.28 6.37
CA TYR A 35 -3.72 -23.29 7.40
C TYR A 35 -5.07 -22.62 7.10
N LYS A 36 -5.35 -22.27 5.84
CA LYS A 36 -6.68 -21.77 5.41
C LYS A 36 -7.82 -22.71 5.82
N GLY A 37 -7.56 -24.02 5.84
CA GLY A 37 -8.51 -25.07 6.23
C GLY A 37 -8.59 -25.40 7.72
N ASP A 38 -7.62 -24.97 8.52
CA ASP A 38 -7.49 -25.29 9.95
C ASP A 38 -8.19 -24.24 10.83
N ILE A 39 -8.96 -24.69 11.83
CA ILE A 39 -9.65 -23.81 12.79
C ILE A 39 -8.69 -22.90 13.57
N ARG A 40 -7.42 -23.28 13.70
CA ARG A 40 -6.36 -22.46 14.34
C ARG A 40 -5.38 -21.88 13.32
N GLY A 41 -5.49 -22.22 12.04
CA GLY A 41 -4.62 -21.70 10.98
C GLY A 41 -3.13 -21.95 11.27
N PRO A 42 -2.29 -20.90 11.29
CA PRO A 42 -0.87 -21.01 11.61
C PRO A 42 -0.58 -21.14 13.12
N TYR A 43 -1.62 -21.12 13.97
CA TYR A 43 -1.48 -21.16 15.42
C TYR A 43 -1.61 -22.56 16.00
N LYS A 44 -0.88 -22.81 17.09
CA LYS A 44 -0.83 -24.08 17.81
C LYS A 44 -1.80 -24.08 18.99
N GLU A 45 -1.60 -23.16 19.92
CA GLU A 45 -2.35 -23.05 21.18
C GLU A 45 -2.20 -21.65 21.77
N ILE A 46 -3.06 -21.31 22.74
CA ILE A 46 -2.99 -20.05 23.48
C ILE A 46 -2.08 -20.24 24.69
N ARG A 47 -1.24 -19.25 24.98
CA ARG A 47 -0.35 -19.22 26.14
C ARG A 47 -0.35 -17.83 26.79
N TRP A 48 -0.01 -17.79 28.06
CA TRP A 48 0.37 -16.56 28.74
C TRP A 48 1.85 -16.30 28.52
N TYR A 49 2.19 -15.08 28.15
CA TYR A 49 3.54 -14.56 28.03
C TYR A 49 3.75 -13.54 29.15
N CYS A 50 4.48 -13.95 30.18
CA CYS A 50 4.66 -13.15 31.40
C CYS A 50 5.89 -12.24 31.30
N LYS A 51 5.91 -11.16 32.09
CA LYS A 51 7.00 -10.17 32.09
C LYS A 51 8.36 -10.73 32.51
N ASP A 52 8.35 -11.80 33.32
CA ASP A 52 9.55 -12.53 33.73
C ASP A 52 10.10 -13.47 32.64
N GLY A 53 9.48 -13.49 31.46
CA GLY A 53 9.85 -14.34 30.33
C GLY A 53 9.26 -15.75 30.41
N THR A 54 8.49 -16.09 31.45
CA THR A 54 7.85 -17.39 31.55
C THR A 54 6.66 -17.50 30.60
N ILE A 55 6.45 -18.71 30.06
CA ILE A 55 5.32 -19.03 29.18
C ILE A 55 4.45 -20.07 29.88
N LEU A 56 3.24 -19.68 30.25
CA LEU A 56 2.34 -20.51 31.04
C LEU A 56 1.13 -21.00 30.22
N PRO A 57 0.53 -22.15 30.58
CA PRO A 57 -0.77 -22.56 30.05
C PRO A 57 -1.87 -21.50 30.31
N PRO A 58 -2.92 -21.43 29.47
CA PRO A 58 -3.96 -20.41 29.58
C PRO A 58 -4.79 -20.49 30.87
N GLN A 59 -4.77 -21.64 31.58
CA GLN A 59 -5.45 -21.85 32.86
C GLN A 59 -4.68 -21.27 34.05
N GLU A 60 -3.39 -20.99 33.89
CA GLU A 60 -2.55 -20.39 34.91
C GLU A 60 -2.59 -18.86 34.81
N ARG A 61 -2.03 -18.17 35.82
CA ARG A 61 -1.89 -16.72 35.83
C ARG A 61 -0.42 -16.37 35.95
N CYS A 62 -0.01 -15.33 35.23
CA CYS A 62 1.33 -14.78 35.42
C CYS A 62 1.55 -14.39 36.89
N PRO A 63 2.75 -14.62 37.44
CA PRO A 63 3.09 -14.25 38.82
C PRO A 63 2.92 -12.75 39.08
N GLU A 64 3.18 -11.93 38.06
CA GLU A 64 3.04 -10.48 38.08
C GLU A 64 1.99 -10.01 37.06
N PRO A 65 1.26 -8.92 37.35
CA PRO A 65 0.31 -8.32 36.42
C PRO A 65 1.00 -7.74 35.18
N GLY A 66 0.30 -7.81 34.05
CA GLY A 66 0.76 -7.29 32.75
C GLY A 66 1.44 -8.31 31.84
N GLY A 67 1.21 -9.60 32.06
CA GLY A 67 1.43 -10.60 31.01
C GLY A 67 0.39 -10.47 29.89
N VAL A 68 0.69 -11.00 28.72
CA VAL A 68 -0.18 -10.97 27.52
C VAL A 68 -0.64 -12.39 27.20
N GLN A 69 -1.94 -12.57 26.93
CA GLN A 69 -2.46 -13.84 26.46
C GLN A 69 -2.65 -13.81 24.95
N ARG A 70 -1.96 -14.70 24.24
CA ARG A 70 -2.05 -14.79 22.78
C ARG A 70 -1.78 -16.21 22.27
N ALA A 71 -2.00 -16.44 20.99
CA ALA A 71 -1.60 -17.66 20.31
C ALA A 71 -0.06 -17.78 20.22
N ARG A 72 0.41 -19.03 20.28
CA ARG A 72 1.74 -19.45 19.83
C ARG A 72 1.64 -20.01 18.42
N HIS A 73 2.56 -19.65 17.54
CA HIS A 73 2.69 -20.24 16.20
C HIS A 73 3.02 -21.74 16.26
N LYS A 74 2.62 -22.48 15.23
CA LYS A 74 3.09 -23.86 15.02
C LYS A 74 4.60 -23.85 14.77
N GLU A 75 5.29 -24.93 15.15
CA GLU A 75 6.77 -24.98 15.06
C GLU A 75 7.23 -24.82 13.61
N GLU A 76 6.49 -25.37 12.66
CA GLU A 76 6.80 -25.25 11.23
C GLU A 76 6.60 -23.84 10.66
N VAL A 77 5.77 -22.99 11.31
CA VAL A 77 5.60 -21.57 10.94
C VAL A 77 6.77 -20.76 11.50
N TYR A 78 7.18 -21.03 12.74
CA TYR A 78 8.38 -20.42 13.31
C TYR A 78 9.67 -20.83 12.58
N ALA A 79 9.78 -22.10 12.18
CA ALA A 79 10.90 -22.56 11.36
C ALA A 79 10.94 -21.89 9.99
N LEU A 80 9.78 -21.60 9.39
CA LEU A 80 9.68 -20.89 8.12
C LEU A 80 10.21 -19.45 8.24
N SER A 81 9.92 -18.74 9.33
CA SER A 81 10.47 -17.40 9.54
C SER A 81 11.98 -17.38 9.68
N LEU A 82 12.60 -18.44 10.19
CA LEU A 82 14.05 -18.54 10.32
C LEU A 82 14.75 -18.96 9.01
N SER A 83 14.09 -19.78 8.19
CA SER A 83 14.70 -20.39 7.00
C SER A 83 14.46 -19.61 5.71
N ASN A 84 13.28 -19.01 5.56
CA ASN A 84 12.87 -18.27 4.36
C ASN A 84 12.61 -16.78 4.62
N HIS A 85 12.71 -16.33 5.88
CA HIS A 85 12.31 -14.98 6.30
C HIS A 85 10.85 -14.66 5.96
N VAL A 86 9.97 -15.67 5.99
CA VAL A 86 8.53 -15.54 5.71
C VAL A 86 7.75 -15.61 7.02
N PHE A 87 6.93 -14.59 7.29
CA PHE A 87 6.14 -14.46 8.51
C PHE A 87 4.65 -14.59 8.21
N LEU A 88 3.98 -15.58 8.81
CA LEU A 88 2.55 -15.87 8.58
C LEU A 88 1.74 -15.74 9.87
N GLY A 89 0.61 -15.03 9.82
CA GLY A 89 -0.27 -14.89 10.98
C GLY A 89 0.43 -14.08 12.06
N GLN A 90 1.01 -12.94 11.70
CA GLN A 90 1.84 -12.17 12.62
C GLN A 90 1.04 -11.67 13.84
N ILE A 91 1.68 -11.71 15.02
CA ILE A 91 1.11 -11.20 16.28
C ILE A 91 2.10 -10.18 16.85
N LEU A 92 1.66 -8.95 17.08
CA LEU A 92 2.54 -7.84 17.43
C LEU A 92 2.86 -7.81 18.92
N SER A 93 1.88 -8.02 19.80
CA SER A 93 1.90 -7.79 21.28
C SER A 93 3.06 -8.37 22.11
N THR A 94 3.95 -9.14 21.50
CA THR A 94 5.15 -9.77 22.13
C THR A 94 6.32 -9.91 21.14
N THR A 95 6.22 -9.30 19.97
CA THR A 95 7.29 -9.23 18.99
C THR A 95 8.26 -8.13 19.43
N PRO A 96 9.58 -8.38 19.53
CA PRO A 96 10.53 -7.32 19.82
C PRO A 96 10.52 -6.23 18.72
N PHE A 97 10.57 -4.96 19.11
CA PHE A 97 10.51 -3.85 18.15
C PHE A 97 11.61 -3.91 17.07
N PRO A 98 12.90 -4.21 17.39
CA PRO A 98 13.92 -4.35 16.37
C PRO A 98 13.67 -5.50 15.39
N ASP A 99 13.10 -6.60 15.87
CA ASP A 99 12.77 -7.76 15.03
C ASP A 99 11.60 -7.46 14.10
N PHE A 100 10.66 -6.61 14.51
CA PHE A 100 9.56 -6.16 13.65
C PHE A 100 10.02 -5.10 12.64
N TRP A 101 10.84 -4.14 13.10
CA TRP A 101 11.41 -3.11 12.25
C TRP A 101 12.41 -3.68 11.24
N ASP A 102 13.13 -4.75 11.59
CA ASP A 102 13.86 -5.62 10.66
C ASP A 102 14.80 -4.88 9.69
N THR A 103 15.58 -3.92 10.20
CA THR A 103 16.49 -3.09 9.40
C THR A 103 17.49 -3.92 8.58
N VAL A 104 17.92 -5.08 9.09
CA VAL A 104 18.89 -5.97 8.43
C VAL A 104 18.35 -6.53 7.11
N HIS A 105 17.03 -6.69 6.99
CA HIS A 105 16.37 -7.17 5.77
C HIS A 105 15.47 -6.09 5.19
N ASN A 106 15.92 -4.83 5.20
CA ASN A 106 15.20 -3.72 4.57
C ASN A 106 13.74 -3.64 5.04
N HIS A 107 13.51 -3.80 6.34
CA HIS A 107 12.17 -3.74 6.96
C HIS A 107 11.17 -4.78 6.42
N SER A 108 11.68 -5.93 5.95
CA SER A 108 10.88 -6.95 5.27
C SER A 108 9.74 -7.47 6.14
N ARG A 109 9.95 -7.71 7.43
CA ARG A 109 8.88 -8.21 8.31
C ARG A 109 7.68 -7.25 8.44
N LEU A 110 7.93 -5.95 8.62
CA LEU A 110 6.88 -4.93 8.66
C LEU A 110 6.15 -4.85 7.31
N LYS A 111 6.89 -4.86 6.20
CA LYS A 111 6.28 -4.86 4.85
C LYS A 111 5.44 -6.11 4.59
N GLN A 112 5.89 -7.28 5.07
CA GLN A 112 5.12 -8.53 5.04
C GLN A 112 3.85 -8.45 5.88
N TYR A 113 3.87 -7.73 7.01
CA TYR A 113 2.67 -7.50 7.82
C TYR A 113 1.61 -6.75 7.03
N GLN A 114 2.00 -5.69 6.31
CA GLN A 114 1.09 -4.90 5.46
C GLN A 114 0.56 -5.73 4.28
N LEU A 115 1.43 -6.51 3.63
CA LEU A 115 1.02 -7.45 2.59
C LEU A 115 0.03 -8.49 3.14
N GLU A 116 0.25 -9.02 4.35
CA GLU A 116 -0.67 -9.93 5.02
C GLU A 116 -2.03 -9.26 5.29
N GLN A 117 -2.07 -7.99 5.72
CA GLN A 117 -3.35 -7.27 5.89
C GLN A 117 -4.11 -7.16 4.56
N TYR A 118 -3.43 -6.80 3.47
CA TYR A 118 -4.02 -6.78 2.14
C TYR A 118 -4.60 -8.16 1.75
N LEU A 119 -3.80 -9.22 1.88
CA LEU A 119 -4.21 -10.57 1.54
C LEU A 119 -5.44 -11.00 2.37
N ARG A 120 -5.49 -10.63 3.66
CA ARG A 120 -6.66 -10.89 4.50
C ARG A 120 -7.93 -10.20 3.98
N VAL A 121 -7.83 -8.96 3.49
CA VAL A 121 -8.97 -8.23 2.93
C VAL A 121 -9.47 -8.90 1.65
N ILE A 122 -8.57 -9.22 0.72
CA ILE A 122 -8.96 -9.75 -0.60
C ILE A 122 -9.27 -11.26 -0.61
N ASP A 123 -8.80 -12.02 0.38
CA ASP A 123 -8.94 -13.49 0.45
C ASP A 123 -9.65 -13.97 1.74
N ASN A 124 -10.60 -13.18 2.25
CA ASN A 124 -11.46 -13.52 3.39
C ASN A 124 -10.68 -14.07 4.61
N GLY A 125 -9.70 -13.30 5.08
CA GLY A 125 -8.82 -13.66 6.17
C GLY A 125 -7.59 -14.47 5.76
N TRP A 126 -7.40 -14.79 4.48
CA TRP A 126 -6.21 -15.46 3.92
C TRP A 126 -5.73 -16.63 4.78
N VAL A 127 -4.47 -16.67 5.23
CA VAL A 127 -3.90 -17.75 6.07
C VAL A 127 -4.67 -17.95 7.38
N LEU A 128 -5.44 -16.93 7.81
CA LEU A 128 -6.34 -16.95 8.96
C LEU A 128 -7.81 -17.18 8.56
N ARG A 129 -8.14 -17.67 7.36
CA ARG A 129 -9.53 -17.78 6.87
C ARG A 129 -10.50 -18.42 7.86
N LYS A 130 -10.10 -19.49 8.55
CA LYS A 130 -10.88 -20.04 9.69
C LYS A 130 -10.39 -19.55 11.04
N ALA A 131 -9.08 -19.32 11.17
CA ALA A 131 -8.45 -18.89 12.41
C ALA A 131 -8.80 -17.45 12.83
N GLN A 132 -9.41 -16.65 11.96
CA GLN A 132 -9.94 -15.32 12.30
C GLN A 132 -11.02 -15.39 13.39
N TYR A 133 -11.62 -16.58 13.60
CA TYR A 133 -12.57 -16.87 14.66
C TYR A 133 -11.93 -17.59 15.87
N TYR A 134 -10.61 -17.84 15.84
CA TYR A 134 -9.90 -18.48 16.93
C TYR A 134 -9.69 -17.51 18.09
N ARG A 135 -10.54 -17.66 19.10
CA ARG A 135 -10.55 -16.79 20.30
C ARG A 135 -9.22 -16.81 21.03
N GLY A 136 -8.77 -15.65 21.47
CA GLY A 136 -7.52 -15.50 22.24
C GLY A 136 -6.26 -15.65 21.40
N ALA A 137 -6.37 -15.65 20.07
CA ALA A 137 -5.20 -15.65 19.19
C ALA A 137 -4.40 -14.35 19.30
N PHE A 138 -5.09 -13.22 19.36
CA PHE A 138 -4.55 -11.89 19.65
C PHE A 138 -5.64 -11.06 20.35
N GLN A 139 -5.22 -10.07 21.14
CA GLN A 139 -6.12 -9.14 21.84
C GLN A 139 -5.93 -7.75 21.26
N ALA A 140 -7.01 -7.10 20.84
CA ALA A 140 -6.97 -5.82 20.14
C ALA A 140 -6.26 -4.74 20.98
N GLU A 141 -6.52 -4.76 22.29
CA GLU A 141 -5.97 -3.83 23.25
C GLU A 141 -4.45 -3.99 23.40
N ASP A 142 -3.97 -5.23 23.48
CA ASP A 142 -2.54 -5.53 23.58
C ASP A 142 -1.79 -5.23 22.28
N GLU A 143 -2.41 -5.49 21.12
CA GLU A 143 -1.85 -5.15 19.81
C GLU A 143 -1.78 -3.63 19.62
N SER A 144 -2.82 -2.89 20.02
CA SER A 144 -2.85 -1.42 19.94
C SER A 144 -1.86 -0.76 20.90
N GLN A 145 -1.75 -1.28 22.13
CA GLN A 145 -0.74 -0.81 23.08
C GLN A 145 0.67 -1.07 22.55
N TRP A 146 0.93 -2.27 22.02
CA TRP A 146 2.22 -2.58 21.40
C TRP A 146 2.53 -1.64 20.25
N GLY A 147 1.55 -1.30 19.40
CA GLY A 147 1.76 -0.37 18.29
C GLY A 147 2.06 1.06 18.75
N GLN A 148 1.42 1.54 19.82
CA GLN A 148 1.78 2.81 20.44
C GLN A 148 3.23 2.78 20.92
N ASP A 149 3.60 1.77 21.73
CA ASP A 149 4.95 1.63 22.28
C ASP A 149 6.01 1.49 21.16
N PHE A 150 5.68 0.77 20.09
CA PHE A 150 6.51 0.64 18.90
C PHE A 150 6.78 1.99 18.25
N TYR A 151 5.74 2.81 18.04
CA TYR A 151 5.94 4.15 17.45
C TYR A 151 6.65 5.13 18.39
N HIS A 152 6.40 5.06 19.70
CA HIS A 152 7.16 5.84 20.67
C HIS A 152 8.66 5.55 20.59
N TRP A 153 9.01 4.27 20.51
CA TRP A 153 10.38 3.81 20.34
C TRP A 153 10.96 4.24 18.98
N LEU A 154 10.22 4.03 17.89
CA LEU A 154 10.69 4.25 16.53
C LEU A 154 10.88 5.74 16.21
N LEU A 155 9.93 6.58 16.61
CA LEU A 155 9.94 8.02 16.33
C LEU A 155 10.83 8.82 17.27
N ALA A 156 11.46 8.16 18.25
CA ALA A 156 12.52 8.77 19.05
C ALA A 156 13.81 8.96 18.24
N ASP A 157 14.04 8.17 17.18
CA ASP A 157 15.20 8.29 16.31
C ASP A 157 14.89 9.17 15.09
N GLU A 158 15.54 10.32 15.01
CA GLU A 158 15.39 11.28 13.90
C GLU A 158 15.79 10.70 12.55
N LYS A 159 16.80 9.81 12.53
CA LYS A 159 17.25 9.20 11.27
C LYS A 159 16.17 8.35 10.63
N VAL A 160 15.36 7.69 11.45
CA VAL A 160 14.25 6.88 10.95
C VAL A 160 13.24 7.75 10.21
N ILE A 161 12.98 8.97 10.69
CA ILE A 161 12.04 9.91 10.05
C ILE A 161 12.62 10.44 8.75
N GLU A 162 13.91 10.81 8.74
CA GLU A 162 14.60 11.30 7.54
C GLU A 162 14.68 10.25 6.43
N GLU A 163 15.07 9.02 6.77
CA GLU A 163 15.36 7.97 5.79
C GLU A 163 14.12 7.14 5.41
N ASN A 164 13.11 7.05 6.29
CA ASN A 164 11.99 6.12 6.14
C ASN A 164 10.61 6.78 6.23
N TYR A 165 10.50 8.09 5.96
CA TYR A 165 9.24 8.84 6.04
C TYR A 165 8.07 8.13 5.34
N PHE A 166 8.27 7.69 4.10
CA PHE A 166 7.25 6.98 3.33
C PHE A 166 6.80 5.70 4.03
N LEU A 167 7.74 4.85 4.44
CA LEU A 167 7.44 3.56 5.06
C LEU A 167 6.75 3.74 6.42
N LEU A 168 7.20 4.68 7.24
CA LEU A 168 6.53 5.06 8.50
C LEU A 168 5.08 5.42 8.23
N ARG A 169 4.85 6.34 7.29
CA ARG A 169 3.49 6.81 7.00
C ARG A 169 2.59 5.71 6.44
N GLN A 170 3.12 4.80 5.62
CA GLN A 170 2.35 3.63 5.18
C GLN A 170 2.06 2.69 6.36
N SER A 171 3.03 2.42 7.23
CA SER A 171 2.84 1.50 8.35
C SER A 171 1.76 1.99 9.34
N LEU A 172 1.63 3.30 9.54
CA LEU A 172 0.58 3.88 10.38
C LEU A 172 -0.84 3.59 9.85
N LYS A 173 -1.01 3.30 8.55
CA LYS A 173 -2.34 2.95 8.02
C LYS A 173 -2.81 1.57 8.48
N ASP A 174 -1.86 0.65 8.73
CA ASP A 174 -2.14 -0.78 8.93
C ASP A 174 -1.89 -1.26 10.36
N LEU A 175 -0.94 -0.65 11.08
CA LEU A 175 -0.63 -1.03 12.46
C LEU A 175 -1.69 -0.49 13.43
N PRO A 176 -2.22 -1.31 14.35
CA PRO A 176 -3.08 -0.82 15.41
C PRO A 176 -2.27 0.05 16.38
N HIS A 177 -2.62 1.33 16.51
CA HIS A 177 -1.90 2.27 17.39
C HIS A 177 -2.80 3.39 17.94
N GLN A 178 -4.06 3.47 17.50
CA GLN A 178 -5.04 4.35 18.11
C GLN A 178 -5.68 3.55 19.23
N GLY A 179 -5.39 3.93 20.47
CA GLY A 179 -6.06 3.37 21.64
C GLY A 179 -7.57 3.37 21.44
N ASP A 180 -8.27 2.46 22.09
CA ASP A 180 -9.71 2.26 21.89
C ASP A 180 -10.49 3.59 21.92
N ASP A 181 -10.97 4.00 20.75
CA ASP A 181 -11.97 5.07 20.65
C ASP A 181 -13.20 4.64 21.44
N ASN A 182 -13.87 5.57 22.11
CA ASN A 182 -15.11 5.30 22.85
C ASN A 182 -16.14 4.57 21.96
N LEU A 183 -16.13 4.89 20.66
CA LEU A 183 -16.95 4.24 19.64
C LEU A 183 -16.60 2.77 19.44
N THR A 184 -15.32 2.41 19.44
CA THR A 184 -14.85 1.02 19.33
C THR A 184 -15.20 0.21 20.56
N GLN A 185 -15.09 0.79 21.77
CA GLN A 185 -15.57 0.15 23.00
C GLN A 185 -17.08 -0.07 22.97
N GLU A 186 -17.83 0.88 22.44
CA GLU A 186 -19.27 0.80 22.31
C GLU A 186 -19.68 -0.29 21.30
N ILE A 187 -19.01 -0.39 20.15
CA ILE A 187 -19.15 -1.50 19.18
C ILE A 187 -18.87 -2.85 19.83
N ARG A 188 -17.79 -2.98 20.62
CA ARG A 188 -17.44 -4.21 21.34
C ARG A 188 -18.47 -4.55 22.43
N SER A 189 -18.98 -3.56 23.14
CA SER A 189 -19.99 -3.73 24.19
C SER A 189 -21.32 -4.18 23.59
N VAL A 190 -21.81 -3.50 22.55
CA VAL A 190 -23.08 -3.85 21.88
C VAL A 190 -22.98 -5.22 21.21
N SER A 191 -21.88 -5.52 20.49
CA SER A 191 -21.69 -6.83 19.86
C SER A 191 -21.65 -7.97 20.89
N ARG A 192 -21.07 -7.74 22.08
CA ARG A 192 -21.12 -8.70 23.20
C ARG A 192 -22.56 -8.98 23.62
N VAL A 193 -23.36 -7.94 23.88
CA VAL A 193 -24.77 -8.09 24.30
C VAL A 193 -25.59 -8.84 23.24
N ILE A 194 -25.38 -8.54 21.95
CA ILE A 194 -26.01 -9.28 20.84
C ILE A 194 -25.61 -10.76 20.88
N SER A 195 -24.33 -11.06 21.08
CA SER A 195 -23.85 -12.45 21.10
C SER A 195 -24.31 -13.26 22.31
N GLU A 196 -24.52 -12.61 23.46
CA GLU A 196 -25.07 -13.23 24.67
C GLU A 196 -26.54 -13.61 24.47
N LYS A 197 -27.30 -12.75 23.80
CA LYS A 197 -28.73 -12.97 23.51
C LYS A 197 -28.97 -13.84 22.27
N TYR A 198 -28.07 -13.78 21.29
CA TYR A 198 -28.16 -14.51 20.03
C TYR A 198 -26.84 -15.24 19.74
N PRO A 199 -26.64 -16.46 20.29
CA PRO A 199 -25.37 -17.20 20.17
C PRO A 199 -24.91 -17.51 18.75
N ARG A 200 -25.76 -17.38 17.72
CA ARG A 200 -25.35 -17.52 16.32
C ARG A 200 -24.54 -16.32 15.80
N PHE A 201 -24.60 -15.18 16.48
CA PHE A 201 -23.80 -13.99 16.15
C PHE A 201 -22.36 -14.07 16.70
N LEU A 202 -22.05 -15.14 17.43
CA LEU A 202 -20.83 -15.28 18.20
C LEU A 202 -19.55 -15.19 17.37
N ASP A 203 -19.55 -15.76 16.16
CA ASP A 203 -18.39 -15.76 15.26
C ASP A 203 -18.09 -14.34 14.74
N LEU A 204 -19.13 -13.60 14.32
CA LEU A 204 -18.99 -12.19 13.92
C LEU A 204 -18.57 -11.32 15.10
N ARG A 205 -19.11 -11.57 16.29
CA ARG A 205 -18.70 -10.86 17.51
C ARG A 205 -17.21 -11.08 17.83
N VAL A 206 -16.68 -12.29 17.64
CA VAL A 206 -15.25 -12.56 17.85
C VAL A 206 -14.40 -11.75 16.89
N LYS A 207 -14.81 -11.66 15.62
CA LYS A 207 -14.11 -10.85 14.61
C LYS A 207 -14.14 -9.35 14.94
N ILE A 208 -15.32 -8.82 15.27
CA ILE A 208 -15.53 -7.41 15.67
C ILE A 208 -14.76 -7.05 16.96
N HIS A 209 -14.63 -8.00 17.88
CA HIS A 209 -13.87 -7.82 19.11
C HIS A 209 -12.35 -7.80 18.88
N GLY A 210 -11.84 -8.58 17.92
CA GLY A 210 -10.41 -8.64 17.62
C GLY A 210 -9.93 -7.45 16.80
N GLN A 211 -10.55 -7.20 15.65
CA GLN A 211 -10.22 -6.07 14.79
C GLN A 211 -11.38 -5.86 13.80
N PRO A 212 -12.28 -4.89 14.05
CA PRO A 212 -13.38 -4.60 13.13
C PRO A 212 -12.81 -3.95 11.85
N GLU A 213 -13.15 -4.54 10.70
CA GLU A 213 -12.81 -4.01 9.37
C GLU A 213 -14.08 -3.48 8.66
N GLU A 214 -13.92 -2.63 7.64
CA GLU A 214 -15.07 -2.11 6.87
C GLU A 214 -15.89 -3.23 6.23
N VAL A 215 -15.22 -4.31 5.81
CA VAL A 215 -15.84 -5.54 5.30
C VAL A 215 -16.72 -6.20 6.36
N ASP A 216 -16.43 -6.03 7.65
CA ASP A 216 -17.22 -6.60 8.73
C ASP A 216 -18.55 -5.85 8.92
N LEU A 217 -18.64 -4.55 8.58
CA LEU A 217 -19.92 -3.83 8.55
C LEU A 217 -20.90 -4.49 7.58
N GLN A 218 -20.43 -4.86 6.39
CA GLN A 218 -21.27 -5.57 5.42
C GLN A 218 -21.71 -6.95 5.94
N LYS A 219 -20.79 -7.69 6.57
CA LYS A 219 -21.13 -9.00 7.17
C LYS A 219 -22.18 -8.88 8.28
N VAL A 220 -22.14 -7.82 9.10
CA VAL A 220 -23.15 -7.55 10.14
C VAL A 220 -24.50 -7.20 9.52
N ILE A 221 -24.52 -6.35 8.49
CA ILE A 221 -25.75 -6.03 7.75
C ILE A 221 -26.36 -7.29 7.13
N GLU A 222 -25.56 -8.11 6.46
CA GLU A 222 -26.00 -9.36 5.85
C GLU A 222 -26.50 -10.36 6.91
N PHE A 223 -25.82 -10.48 8.05
CA PHE A 223 -26.24 -11.37 9.12
C PHE A 223 -27.59 -10.96 9.70
N ARG A 224 -27.78 -9.66 9.96
CA ARG A 224 -29.05 -9.10 10.43
C ARG A 224 -30.17 -9.39 9.43
N ASN A 225 -29.94 -9.13 8.14
CA ASN A 225 -30.94 -9.36 7.10
C ASN A 225 -31.30 -10.85 6.93
N ARG A 226 -30.31 -11.77 6.98
CA ARG A 226 -30.56 -13.21 6.86
C ARG A 226 -31.33 -13.79 8.05
N ASN A 227 -31.18 -13.20 9.24
CA ASN A 227 -31.78 -13.70 10.47
C ASN A 227 -32.98 -12.89 10.95
N GLU A 228 -33.39 -11.84 10.24
CA GLU A 228 -34.41 -10.85 10.64
C GLU A 228 -35.68 -11.47 11.20
N LYS A 229 -36.18 -12.55 10.59
CA LYS A 229 -37.40 -13.26 11.04
C LYS A 229 -37.28 -13.93 12.41
N ASN A 230 -36.06 -14.13 12.89
CA ASN A 230 -35.73 -14.80 14.15
C ASN A 230 -35.17 -13.84 15.21
N LEU A 231 -35.15 -12.53 14.93
CA LEU A 231 -34.70 -11.49 15.86
C LEU A 231 -35.93 -10.83 16.48
N ASP A 232 -35.92 -10.66 17.80
CA ASP A 232 -36.94 -9.84 18.47
C ASP A 232 -36.64 -8.35 18.31
N ALA A 233 -37.60 -7.51 18.72
CA ALA A 233 -37.47 -6.05 18.57
C ALA A 233 -36.25 -5.47 19.30
N GLU A 234 -35.86 -6.06 20.43
CA GLU A 234 -34.71 -5.61 21.21
C GLU A 234 -33.39 -5.96 20.52
N LEU A 235 -33.27 -7.16 19.95
CA LEU A 235 -32.13 -7.56 19.13
C LEU A 235 -32.03 -6.74 17.85
N LEU A 236 -33.15 -6.42 17.20
CA LEU A 236 -33.16 -5.54 16.03
C LEU A 236 -32.61 -4.14 16.37
N ASP A 237 -33.03 -3.55 17.49
CA ASP A 237 -32.49 -2.26 17.97
C ASP A 237 -30.99 -2.32 18.26
N LEU A 238 -30.53 -3.41 18.90
CA LEU A 238 -29.09 -3.62 19.15
C LEU A 238 -28.31 -3.75 17.84
N PHE A 239 -28.85 -4.45 16.83
CA PHE A 239 -28.21 -4.55 15.51
C PHE A 239 -28.19 -3.22 14.78
N GLU A 240 -29.28 -2.43 14.81
CA GLU A 240 -29.30 -1.09 14.22
C GLU A 240 -28.29 -0.18 14.90
N LYS A 241 -28.18 -0.25 16.23
CA LYS A 241 -27.16 0.47 16.99
C LYS A 241 -25.75 0.05 16.60
N LEU A 242 -25.47 -1.26 16.54
CA LEU A 242 -24.17 -1.79 16.13
C LEU A 242 -23.81 -1.35 14.70
N ILE A 243 -24.74 -1.47 13.76
CA ILE A 243 -24.55 -1.04 12.37
C ILE A 243 -24.34 0.47 12.30
N GLY A 244 -25.09 1.26 13.08
CA GLY A 244 -24.94 2.71 13.16
C GLY A 244 -23.57 3.12 13.72
N ASP A 245 -23.10 2.49 14.78
CA ASP A 245 -21.81 2.78 15.39
C ASP A 245 -20.66 2.30 14.49
N MET A 246 -20.78 1.15 13.83
CA MET A 246 -19.83 0.71 12.80
C MET A 246 -19.84 1.64 11.59
N LYS A 247 -21.01 2.12 11.15
CA LYS A 247 -21.07 3.15 10.10
C LYS A 247 -20.36 4.42 10.52
N LYS A 248 -20.54 4.89 11.76
CA LYS A 248 -19.83 6.06 12.30
C LYS A 248 -18.32 5.85 12.35
N LEU A 249 -17.87 4.64 12.70
CA LEU A 249 -16.45 4.27 12.70
C LEU A 249 -15.84 4.39 11.29
N TYR A 250 -16.67 4.11 10.28
CA TYR A 250 -16.32 4.26 8.85
C TYR A 250 -16.92 5.52 8.20
N MET A 251 -17.47 6.47 8.99
CA MET A 251 -18.04 7.71 8.47
C MET A 251 -16.94 8.72 8.17
N PRO A 252 -17.22 9.72 7.31
CA PRO A 252 -16.25 10.73 6.96
C PRO A 252 -15.75 11.48 8.21
N VAL A 253 -14.44 11.70 8.24
CA VAL A 253 -13.70 12.48 9.24
C VAL A 253 -14.46 13.74 9.66
N ASP A 254 -14.96 13.75 10.89
CA ASP A 254 -15.43 14.97 11.56
C ASP A 254 -14.22 15.86 11.84
N LEU A 255 -14.30 17.17 11.61
CA LEU A 255 -13.20 18.09 11.94
C LEU A 255 -12.86 18.05 13.43
N ASN A 256 -13.82 17.67 14.29
CA ASN A 256 -13.55 17.44 15.71
C ASN A 256 -12.58 16.27 15.95
N SER A 257 -12.52 15.29 15.04
CA SER A 257 -11.53 14.20 15.13
C SER A 257 -10.09 14.67 14.92
N LEU A 258 -9.89 15.86 14.32
CA LEU A 258 -8.56 16.47 14.20
C LEU A 258 -8.03 16.96 15.55
N ASN A 259 -8.92 17.32 16.48
CA ASN A 259 -8.54 17.86 17.79
C ASN A 259 -7.71 16.87 18.60
N ILE A 260 -7.96 15.56 18.46
CA ILE A 260 -7.19 14.52 19.15
C ILE A 260 -5.69 14.64 18.83
N TYR A 261 -5.35 14.90 17.57
CA TYR A 261 -3.96 15.11 17.15
C TYR A 261 -3.44 16.49 17.56
N LEU A 262 -4.26 17.53 17.40
CA LEU A 262 -3.86 18.89 17.75
C LEU A 262 -3.57 19.05 19.24
N ASP A 263 -4.31 18.36 20.10
CA ASP A 263 -4.13 18.39 21.55
C ASP A 263 -2.81 17.75 22.00
N GLN A 264 -2.32 16.78 21.23
CA GLN A 264 -1.02 16.14 21.47
C GLN A 264 0.16 17.05 21.10
N LEU A 265 -0.02 18.03 20.19
CA LEU A 265 1.05 18.96 19.81
C LEU A 265 1.36 19.96 20.93
N THR A 266 2.64 20.28 21.12
CA THR A 266 3.11 21.22 22.14
C THR A 266 2.39 22.57 22.03
N ALA A 267 1.76 22.99 23.13
CA ALA A 267 1.00 24.22 23.20
C ALA A 267 1.87 25.45 22.93
N GLY A 268 1.40 26.34 22.04
CA GLY A 268 2.09 27.59 21.72
C GLY A 268 3.27 27.47 20.74
N SER A 269 3.65 26.26 20.33
CA SER A 269 4.70 26.04 19.32
C SER A 269 4.34 26.70 17.99
N GLY A 270 5.37 27.14 17.24
CA GLY A 270 5.18 27.71 15.89
C GLY A 270 4.50 26.70 14.96
N TYR A 271 4.93 25.45 15.04
CA TYR A 271 4.37 24.32 14.30
C TYR A 271 2.86 24.16 14.54
N LYS A 272 2.42 24.02 15.79
CA LYS A 272 0.99 23.86 16.13
C LYS A 272 0.16 25.04 15.63
N LYS A 273 0.68 26.27 15.77
CA LYS A 273 -0.01 27.48 15.26
C LYS A 273 -0.16 27.44 13.74
N GLY A 274 0.87 27.02 13.00
CA GLY A 274 0.81 26.86 11.55
C GLY A 274 -0.24 25.83 11.12
N VAL A 275 -0.25 24.66 11.77
CA VAL A 275 -1.23 23.60 11.49
C VAL A 275 -2.66 24.06 11.79
N VAL A 276 -2.89 24.69 12.95
CA VAL A 276 -4.22 25.22 13.32
C VAL A 276 -4.67 26.31 12.35
N ALA A 277 -3.78 27.20 11.93
CA ALA A 277 -4.09 28.23 10.93
C ALA A 277 -4.49 27.61 9.59
N GLY A 278 -3.76 26.58 9.12
CA GLY A 278 -4.10 25.88 7.90
C GLY A 278 -5.46 25.16 7.97
N ILE A 279 -5.76 24.48 9.08
CA ILE A 279 -7.08 23.83 9.28
C ILE A 279 -8.21 24.86 9.32
N ALA A 280 -7.98 26.02 9.93
CA ALA A 280 -8.94 27.12 9.93
C ALA A 280 -9.15 27.68 8.51
N GLU A 281 -8.08 27.84 7.73
CA GLU A 281 -8.16 28.25 6.33
C GLU A 281 -9.01 27.27 5.51
N TYR A 282 -8.72 25.96 5.59
CA TYR A 282 -9.53 24.92 4.94
C TYR A 282 -11.02 24.98 5.33
N SER A 283 -11.30 25.26 6.61
CA SER A 283 -12.69 25.33 7.10
C SER A 283 -13.45 26.53 6.54
N LEU A 284 -12.74 27.60 6.19
CA LEU A 284 -13.29 28.82 5.59
C LEU A 284 -13.29 28.80 4.06
N SER A 285 -12.52 27.92 3.42
CA SER A 285 -12.42 27.81 1.96
C SER A 285 -13.74 27.37 1.31
N GLU A 286 -14.00 27.89 0.11
CA GLU A 286 -15.13 27.45 -0.70
C GLU A 286 -14.97 25.98 -1.16
N PRO A 287 -16.07 25.21 -1.30
CA PRO A 287 -16.01 23.84 -1.79
C PRO A 287 -15.32 23.72 -3.15
N GLY A 288 -14.55 22.65 -3.35
CA GLY A 288 -13.83 22.38 -4.60
C GLY A 288 -12.35 22.76 -4.54
N GLN A 289 -11.88 23.54 -5.51
CA GLN A 289 -10.44 23.77 -5.73
C GLN A 289 -9.74 24.49 -4.57
N GLU A 290 -10.42 25.43 -3.89
CA GLU A 290 -9.84 26.14 -2.74
C GLU A 290 -9.56 25.18 -1.58
N LYS A 291 -10.53 24.33 -1.22
CA LYS A 291 -10.33 23.28 -0.20
C LYS A 291 -9.22 22.29 -0.56
N ILE A 292 -9.15 21.88 -1.82
CA ILE A 292 -8.08 20.99 -2.32
C ILE A 292 -6.71 21.64 -2.15
N SER A 293 -6.57 22.91 -2.54
CA SER A 293 -5.34 23.67 -2.37
C SER A 293 -4.95 23.82 -0.90
N ALA A 294 -5.91 24.17 -0.04
CA ALA A 294 -5.68 24.32 1.40
C ALA A 294 -5.19 23.00 2.04
N LEU A 295 -5.89 21.88 1.80
CA LEU A 295 -5.47 20.56 2.33
C LEU A 295 -4.09 20.13 1.81
N SER A 296 -3.82 20.37 0.53
CA SER A 296 -2.55 20.01 -0.10
C SER A 296 -1.37 20.79 0.49
N SER A 297 -1.58 22.09 0.76
CA SER A 297 -0.60 22.95 1.42
C SER A 297 -0.32 22.49 2.85
N ILE A 298 -1.37 22.16 3.62
CA ILE A 298 -1.21 21.65 5.00
C ILE A 298 -0.40 20.35 5.00
N LEU A 299 -0.73 19.40 4.12
CA LEU A 299 -0.01 18.13 4.00
C LEU A 299 1.48 18.33 3.71
N LEU A 300 1.82 19.24 2.78
CA LEU A 300 3.21 19.55 2.47
C LEU A 300 3.94 20.18 3.66
N ASN A 301 3.31 21.14 4.34
CA ASN A 301 3.91 21.82 5.48
C ASN A 301 4.12 20.88 6.67
N LEU A 302 3.17 19.98 6.93
CA LEU A 302 3.32 18.95 7.98
C LEU A 302 4.60 18.15 7.78
N ARG A 303 4.90 17.72 6.54
CA ARG A 303 6.12 17.00 6.21
C ARG A 303 7.36 17.89 6.31
N LYS A 304 7.33 19.10 5.72
CA LYS A 304 8.50 20.00 5.72
C LYS A 304 8.97 20.37 7.11
N GLU A 305 8.03 20.52 8.04
CA GLU A 305 8.33 20.96 9.40
C GLU A 305 8.38 19.80 10.41
N ILE A 306 8.20 18.53 10.01
CA ILE A 306 8.17 17.40 10.97
C ILE A 306 9.46 17.29 11.80
N MET A 307 10.61 17.64 11.21
CA MET A 307 11.90 17.63 11.90
C MET A 307 12.03 18.72 12.97
N SER A 308 11.15 19.73 12.96
CA SER A 308 11.09 20.72 14.04
C SER A 308 10.36 20.22 15.29
N VAL A 309 9.68 19.07 15.17
CA VAL A 309 8.97 18.40 16.27
C VAL A 309 9.92 17.41 16.93
N VAL A 310 10.05 17.47 18.25
CA VAL A 310 11.04 16.66 19.01
C VAL A 310 10.40 15.43 19.67
N GLY A 311 9.19 15.55 20.21
CA GLY A 311 8.54 14.46 20.96
C GLY A 311 8.03 13.34 20.05
N SER A 312 8.29 12.07 20.42
CA SER A 312 7.76 10.90 19.69
C SER A 312 6.24 10.92 19.59
N ASP A 313 5.55 11.31 20.67
CA ASP A 313 4.09 11.50 20.71
C ASP A 313 3.62 12.54 19.70
N GLU A 314 4.27 13.69 19.67
CA GLU A 314 3.93 14.77 18.74
C GLU A 314 4.20 14.35 17.30
N ARG A 315 5.31 13.65 17.04
CA ARG A 315 5.63 13.09 15.71
C ARG A 315 4.58 12.07 15.26
N LEU A 316 4.13 11.19 16.17
CA LEU A 316 3.06 10.24 15.90
C LEU A 316 1.74 10.98 15.58
N ALA A 317 1.42 12.01 16.35
CA ALA A 317 0.26 12.85 16.14
C ALA A 317 0.28 13.54 14.77
N VAL A 318 1.44 14.08 14.36
CA VAL A 318 1.65 14.70 13.04
C VAL A 318 1.42 13.70 11.91
N LEU A 319 2.02 12.51 12.01
CA LEU A 319 1.87 11.48 10.98
C LEU A 319 0.41 10.99 10.90
N GLY A 320 -0.24 10.76 12.04
CA GLY A 320 -1.65 10.42 12.12
C GLY A 320 -2.55 11.51 11.49
N LEU A 321 -2.32 12.77 11.84
CA LEU A 321 -3.01 13.91 11.24
C LEU A 321 -2.84 13.94 9.72
N SER A 322 -1.63 13.69 9.21
CA SER A 322 -1.36 13.66 7.77
C SER A 322 -2.16 12.56 7.04
N ILE A 323 -2.43 11.42 7.68
CA ILE A 323 -3.25 10.33 7.10
C ILE A 323 -4.72 10.74 7.05
N VAL A 324 -5.21 11.37 8.12
CA VAL A 324 -6.59 11.85 8.20
C VAL A 324 -6.85 12.97 7.18
N LEU A 325 -5.90 13.91 7.01
CA LEU A 325 -5.98 14.97 6.01
C LEU A 325 -5.91 14.43 4.57
N GLU A 326 -5.12 13.38 4.31
CA GLU A 326 -5.11 12.71 3.00
C GLU A 326 -6.49 12.12 2.67
N LYS A 327 -7.13 11.44 3.63
CA LYS A 327 -8.48 10.88 3.45
C LYS A 327 -9.51 11.98 3.18
N LEU A 328 -9.42 13.10 3.90
CA LEU A 328 -10.25 14.29 3.63
C LEU A 328 -10.03 14.81 2.22
N LEU A 329 -8.79 14.93 1.77
CA LEU A 329 -8.46 15.41 0.42
C LEU A 329 -8.99 14.47 -0.67
N MET A 330 -8.82 13.15 -0.53
CA MET A 330 -9.38 12.16 -1.45
C MET A 330 -10.91 12.29 -1.58
N ARG A 331 -11.61 12.61 -0.48
CA ARG A 331 -13.05 12.86 -0.50
C ARG A 331 -13.40 14.13 -1.28
N GLU A 332 -12.71 15.24 -1.04
CA GLU A 332 -12.94 16.48 -1.81
C GLU A 332 -12.68 16.25 -3.31
N LEU A 333 -11.65 15.47 -3.66
CA LEU A 333 -11.31 15.10 -5.04
C LEU A 333 -12.36 14.18 -5.69
N SER A 334 -12.98 13.27 -4.93
CA SER A 334 -14.02 12.36 -5.44
C SER A 334 -15.26 13.10 -5.94
N GLY A 335 -15.54 14.28 -5.38
CA GLY A 335 -16.62 15.16 -5.82
C GLY A 335 -16.25 16.12 -6.95
N LEU A 336 -14.97 16.18 -7.34
CA LEU A 336 -14.48 17.15 -8.31
C LEU A 336 -14.53 16.58 -9.74
N SER A 337 -15.03 17.40 -10.65
CA SER A 337 -14.92 17.16 -12.09
C SER A 337 -14.34 18.43 -12.72
N PRO A 338 -13.00 18.53 -12.85
CA PRO A 338 -12.35 19.62 -13.57
C PRO A 338 -12.96 19.78 -14.96
N LYS A 339 -13.48 20.98 -15.28
CA LYS A 339 -14.19 21.23 -16.54
C LYS A 339 -13.30 21.92 -17.57
N SER A 340 -12.31 22.67 -17.10
CA SER A 340 -11.40 23.43 -17.95
C SER A 340 -9.96 22.90 -17.86
N ILE A 341 -9.14 23.26 -18.85
CA ILE A 341 -7.68 23.01 -18.80
C ILE A 341 -7.10 23.65 -17.55
N LYS A 342 -7.49 24.90 -17.25
CA LYS A 342 -7.03 25.63 -16.06
C LYS A 342 -7.35 24.86 -14.77
N ASP A 343 -8.56 24.33 -14.64
CA ASP A 343 -8.96 23.55 -13.45
C ASP A 343 -8.04 22.33 -13.30
N ASN A 344 -7.76 21.60 -14.39
CA ASN A 344 -6.85 20.46 -14.37
C ASN A 344 -5.42 20.86 -13.97
N LEU A 345 -4.89 21.96 -14.50
CA LEU A 345 -3.56 22.47 -14.14
C LEU A 345 -3.49 22.80 -12.64
N GLU A 346 -4.50 23.52 -12.12
CA GLU A 346 -4.58 23.88 -10.70
C GLU A 346 -4.72 22.65 -9.80
N THR A 347 -5.56 21.68 -10.18
CA THR A 347 -5.72 20.43 -9.44
C THR A 347 -4.43 19.60 -9.45
N ILE A 348 -3.73 19.49 -10.58
CA ILE A 348 -2.44 18.77 -10.67
C ILE A 348 -1.39 19.43 -9.78
N ASN A 349 -1.30 20.77 -9.78
CA ASN A 349 -0.37 21.48 -8.92
C ASN A 349 -0.66 21.24 -7.43
N SER A 350 -1.93 21.29 -7.02
CA SER A 350 -2.34 20.95 -5.65
C SER A 350 -2.01 19.50 -5.30
N LEU A 351 -2.34 18.55 -6.17
CA LEU A 351 -2.01 17.14 -5.98
C LEU A 351 -0.50 16.92 -5.87
N GLY A 352 0.32 17.66 -6.61
CA GLY A 352 1.78 17.61 -6.48
C GLY A 352 2.27 17.94 -5.08
N MET A 353 1.73 19.00 -4.48
CA MET A 353 2.02 19.37 -3.08
C MET A 353 1.57 18.28 -2.12
N ALA A 354 0.36 17.75 -2.28
CA ALA A 354 -0.17 16.70 -1.42
C ALA A 354 0.60 15.39 -1.54
N LEU A 355 0.96 14.96 -2.76
CA LEU A 355 1.73 13.74 -3.00
C LEU A 355 3.11 13.82 -2.35
N THR A 356 3.75 14.98 -2.49
CA THR A 356 5.01 15.29 -1.81
C THR A 356 4.81 15.28 -0.30
N GLY A 357 3.78 15.93 0.24
CA GLY A 357 3.47 15.93 1.68
C GLY A 357 3.20 14.53 2.24
N CYS A 358 2.52 13.67 1.49
CA CYS A 358 2.21 12.30 1.88
C CYS A 358 3.39 11.32 1.72
N GLY A 359 4.55 11.77 1.23
CA GLY A 359 5.73 10.93 1.09
C GLY A 359 5.75 10.04 -0.15
N TYR A 360 4.84 10.23 -1.11
CA TYR A 360 4.84 9.44 -2.36
C TYR A 360 6.01 9.80 -3.29
N MET A 361 6.77 10.83 -2.96
CA MET A 361 8.00 11.24 -3.62
C MET A 361 8.84 12.01 -2.62
N GLU A 362 10.14 12.16 -2.85
CA GLU A 362 10.99 12.92 -1.95
C GLU A 362 10.71 14.43 -1.98
N LEU A 363 11.08 15.14 -0.92
CA LEU A 363 10.88 16.60 -0.84
C LEU A 363 11.55 17.32 -2.02
N TRP A 364 12.78 16.93 -2.35
CA TRP A 364 13.55 17.52 -3.46
C TRP A 364 12.94 17.15 -4.82
N GLU A 365 12.38 15.94 -4.97
CA GLU A 365 11.69 15.51 -6.19
C GLU A 365 10.43 16.36 -6.42
N GLY A 366 9.63 16.52 -5.36
CA GLY A 366 8.44 17.36 -5.37
C GLY A 366 8.76 18.81 -5.69
N GLU A 367 9.84 19.36 -5.13
CA GLU A 367 10.30 20.72 -5.42
C GLU A 367 10.76 20.89 -6.87
N GLU A 368 11.51 19.93 -7.40
CA GLU A 368 11.97 19.95 -8.79
C GLU A 368 10.79 19.94 -9.77
N VAL A 369 9.82 19.04 -9.58
CA VAL A 369 8.62 18.97 -10.42
C VAL A 369 7.79 20.24 -10.28
N SER A 370 7.48 20.66 -9.05
CA SER A 370 6.68 21.86 -8.76
C SER A 370 7.29 23.14 -9.33
N SER A 371 8.62 23.24 -9.38
CA SER A 371 9.32 24.39 -9.95
C SER A 371 9.09 24.56 -11.46
N ARG A 372 8.79 23.46 -12.16
CA ARG A 372 8.64 23.37 -13.62
C ARG A 372 7.17 23.41 -14.07
N ILE A 373 6.23 23.00 -13.23
CA ILE A 373 4.78 23.02 -13.53
C ILE A 373 4.10 24.33 -13.12
N ARG A 374 4.75 25.48 -13.35
CA ARG A 374 4.17 26.77 -12.96
C ARG A 374 3.03 27.15 -13.90
N ILE A 375 1.89 27.48 -13.31
CA ILE A 375 0.75 28.02 -14.06
C ILE A 375 1.04 29.50 -14.35
N SER A 376 1.23 29.85 -15.61
CA SER A 376 1.34 31.26 -16.01
C SER A 376 0.05 32.00 -15.66
N GLN A 377 0.16 33.27 -15.23
CA GLN A 377 -1.00 34.13 -15.03
C GLN A 377 -1.56 34.71 -16.34
N GLU A 378 -0.93 34.39 -17.47
CA GLU A 378 -1.42 34.77 -18.78
C GLU A 378 -2.75 34.09 -19.10
N LYS A 379 -3.59 34.78 -19.87
CA LYS A 379 -4.93 34.29 -20.24
C LYS A 379 -4.90 33.15 -21.27
N GLU A 380 -3.80 33.02 -22.00
CA GLU A 380 -3.61 32.06 -23.08
C GLU A 380 -2.25 31.38 -22.88
N LEU A 381 -2.21 30.07 -23.04
CA LEU A 381 -1.00 29.25 -23.02
C LEU A 381 -0.86 28.59 -24.38
N THR A 382 0.37 28.48 -24.87
CA THR A 382 0.65 27.72 -26.09
C THR A 382 0.47 26.22 -25.83
N LEU A 383 0.16 25.47 -26.89
CA LEU A 383 0.06 24.01 -26.79
C LEU A 383 1.37 23.37 -26.29
N ASN A 384 2.53 23.92 -26.66
CA ASN A 384 3.82 23.44 -26.19
C ASN A 384 3.97 23.61 -24.67
N GLU A 385 3.63 24.77 -24.12
CA GLU A 385 3.68 25.00 -22.67
C GLU A 385 2.74 24.06 -21.91
N LEU A 386 1.54 23.81 -22.44
CA LEU A 386 0.60 22.86 -21.85
C LEU A 386 1.11 21.42 -21.90
N MET A 387 1.80 21.04 -22.99
CA MET A 387 2.41 19.73 -23.12
C MET A 387 3.62 19.56 -22.20
N ASP A 388 4.45 20.58 -22.07
CA ASP A 388 5.58 20.59 -21.14
C ASP A 388 5.09 20.46 -19.69
N PHE A 389 4.01 21.17 -19.34
CA PHE A 389 3.35 21.00 -18.04
C PHE A 389 2.87 19.57 -17.86
N PHE A 390 2.15 19.01 -18.84
CA PHE A 390 1.59 17.66 -18.76
C PHE A 390 2.67 16.59 -18.58
N GLU A 391 3.71 16.60 -19.44
CA GLU A 391 4.82 15.63 -19.36
C GLU A 391 5.59 15.76 -18.05
N THR A 392 5.74 16.97 -17.52
CA THR A 392 6.36 17.19 -16.20
C THR A 392 5.46 16.70 -15.08
N GLY A 393 4.16 17.01 -15.12
CA GLY A 393 3.17 16.60 -14.11
C GLY A 393 3.00 15.08 -14.03
N ARG A 394 3.17 14.35 -15.13
CA ARG A 394 3.18 12.87 -15.12
C ARG A 394 4.24 12.26 -14.21
N ARG A 395 5.32 12.99 -13.90
CA ARG A 395 6.34 12.51 -12.95
C ARG A 395 5.79 12.30 -11.55
N PHE A 396 4.71 12.99 -11.16
CA PHE A 396 4.01 12.71 -9.91
C PHE A 396 3.52 11.27 -9.81
N THR A 397 2.90 10.76 -10.87
CA THR A 397 2.42 9.37 -10.90
C THR A 397 3.56 8.38 -11.08
N ASP A 398 4.54 8.69 -11.95
CA ASP A 398 5.65 7.76 -12.24
C ASP A 398 6.53 7.51 -11.01
N TRP A 399 6.95 8.58 -10.34
CA TRP A 399 7.79 8.51 -9.15
C TRP A 399 6.98 8.02 -7.95
N GLY A 400 5.71 8.42 -7.83
CA GLY A 400 4.75 7.88 -6.88
C GLY A 400 4.66 6.36 -6.87
N ILE A 401 4.40 5.77 -8.03
CA ILE A 401 4.37 4.31 -8.21
C ILE A 401 5.78 3.73 -8.00
N GLY A 402 6.81 4.45 -8.43
CA GLY A 402 8.21 4.12 -8.20
C GLY A 402 8.57 3.94 -6.72
N MET A 403 8.07 4.81 -5.83
CA MET A 403 8.27 4.73 -4.38
C MET A 403 7.68 3.45 -3.80
N PHE A 404 6.44 3.10 -4.15
CA PHE A 404 5.85 1.83 -3.73
C PHE A 404 6.68 0.63 -4.21
N ARG A 405 7.12 0.63 -5.47
CA ARG A 405 7.98 -0.44 -6.01
C ARG A 405 9.31 -0.53 -5.26
N ALA A 406 9.97 0.60 -5.02
CA ALA A 406 11.26 0.63 -4.32
C ALA A 406 11.17 0.03 -2.92
N HIS A 407 10.06 0.27 -2.21
CA HIS A 407 9.89 -0.24 -0.85
C HIS A 407 9.33 -1.68 -0.79
N TYR A 408 8.37 -2.05 -1.65
CA TYR A 408 7.61 -3.30 -1.47
C TYR A 408 7.94 -4.41 -2.47
N ASN A 409 8.60 -4.13 -3.61
CA ASN A 409 8.75 -5.15 -4.66
C ASN A 409 9.53 -6.38 -4.21
N GLU A 410 10.52 -6.22 -3.32
CA GLU A 410 11.27 -7.35 -2.74
C GLU A 410 10.35 -8.32 -1.97
N VAL A 411 9.42 -7.80 -1.17
CA VAL A 411 8.49 -8.61 -0.39
C VAL A 411 7.39 -9.20 -1.27
N ILE A 412 6.96 -8.48 -2.30
CA ILE A 412 6.00 -9.01 -3.28
C ILE A 412 6.64 -10.18 -4.04
N ASP A 413 7.85 -9.99 -4.57
CA ASP A 413 8.58 -11.02 -5.30
C ASP A 413 8.81 -12.27 -4.41
N LEU A 414 9.10 -12.07 -3.11
CA LEU A 414 9.19 -13.15 -2.12
C LEU A 414 7.89 -13.96 -2.01
N TYR A 415 6.71 -13.31 -2.07
CA TYR A 415 5.42 -13.97 -1.91
C TYR A 415 4.87 -14.54 -3.22
N THR A 416 5.14 -13.90 -4.36
CA THR A 416 4.59 -14.30 -5.67
C THR A 416 4.89 -15.75 -6.02
N GLY A 417 6.00 -16.32 -5.55
CA GLY A 417 6.34 -17.73 -5.75
C GLY A 417 5.31 -18.71 -5.17
N PHE A 418 4.72 -18.41 -4.01
CA PHE A 418 3.81 -19.31 -3.30
C PHE A 418 2.37 -18.78 -3.10
N GLU A 419 2.16 -17.47 -3.23
CA GLU A 419 0.88 -16.78 -3.12
C GLU A 419 0.73 -15.72 -4.23
N PRO A 420 0.22 -16.10 -5.43
CA PRO A 420 0.09 -15.20 -6.57
C PRO A 420 -0.79 -13.97 -6.33
N LEU A 421 -1.69 -14.00 -5.33
CA LEU A 421 -2.52 -12.84 -4.98
C LEU A 421 -1.67 -11.64 -4.51
N ALA A 422 -0.42 -11.86 -4.08
CA ALA A 422 0.50 -10.79 -3.70
C ALA A 422 0.81 -9.81 -4.85
N GLU A 423 0.70 -10.23 -6.11
CA GLU A 423 0.93 -9.36 -7.28
C GLU A 423 -0.03 -8.17 -7.33
N GLY A 424 -1.23 -8.31 -6.76
CA GLY A 424 -2.24 -7.25 -6.71
C GLY A 424 -1.96 -6.16 -5.68
N PHE A 425 -0.99 -6.35 -4.77
CA PHE A 425 -0.73 -5.42 -3.67
C PHE A 425 -0.40 -4.01 -4.14
N LEU A 426 0.49 -3.85 -5.12
CA LEU A 426 0.88 -2.51 -5.60
C LEU A 426 -0.30 -1.77 -6.24
N ASP A 427 -1.14 -2.46 -7.01
CA ASP A 427 -2.32 -1.85 -7.63
C ASP A 427 -3.29 -1.36 -6.55
N ASP A 428 -3.53 -2.17 -5.53
CA ASP A 428 -4.37 -1.81 -4.39
C ASP A 428 -3.84 -0.56 -3.64
N GLN A 429 -2.53 -0.51 -3.37
CA GLN A 429 -1.90 0.64 -2.73
C GLN A 429 -1.98 1.92 -3.58
N VAL A 430 -1.79 1.81 -4.90
CA VAL A 430 -1.91 2.96 -5.81
C VAL A 430 -3.36 3.44 -5.86
N ARG A 431 -4.33 2.52 -5.98
CA ARG A 431 -5.76 2.83 -6.06
C ARG A 431 -6.34 3.42 -4.78
N SER A 432 -5.80 3.05 -3.63
CA SER A 432 -6.21 3.57 -2.31
C SER A 432 -5.47 4.86 -1.91
N SER A 433 -4.72 5.48 -2.83
CA SER A 433 -3.93 6.69 -2.57
C SER A 433 -4.30 7.88 -3.45
N LEU A 434 -3.70 9.04 -3.18
CA LEU A 434 -3.79 10.24 -4.03
C LEU A 434 -3.25 10.03 -5.46
N LEU A 435 -2.45 8.99 -5.71
CA LEU A 435 -1.91 8.70 -7.04
C LEU A 435 -3.01 8.38 -8.06
N LEU A 436 -4.10 7.73 -7.62
CA LEU A 436 -5.26 7.48 -8.47
C LEU A 436 -5.87 8.79 -8.97
N TYR A 437 -6.10 9.74 -8.07
CA TYR A 437 -6.71 11.02 -8.41
C TYR A 437 -5.80 11.84 -9.32
N CYS A 438 -4.48 11.83 -9.07
CA CYS A 438 -3.50 12.47 -9.96
C CYS A 438 -3.53 11.85 -11.36
N GLY A 439 -3.56 10.52 -11.46
CA GLY A 439 -3.70 9.82 -12.74
C GLY A 439 -4.99 10.16 -13.49
N ILE A 440 -6.11 10.24 -12.77
CA ILE A 440 -7.41 10.63 -13.35
C ILE A 440 -7.37 12.08 -13.88
N THR A 441 -6.83 13.02 -13.11
CA THR A 441 -6.73 14.43 -13.54
C THR A 441 -5.77 14.60 -14.72
N LEU A 442 -4.65 13.89 -14.74
CA LEU A 442 -3.73 13.86 -15.88
C LEU A 442 -4.41 13.29 -17.13
N ASP A 443 -5.16 12.20 -17.01
CA ASP A 443 -5.92 11.61 -18.13
C ASP A 443 -6.98 12.57 -18.68
N GLN A 444 -7.66 13.32 -17.80
CA GLN A 444 -8.61 14.36 -18.21
C GLN A 444 -7.92 15.52 -18.94
N LEU A 445 -6.78 15.98 -18.44
CA LEU A 445 -5.98 17.00 -19.10
C LEU A 445 -5.53 16.53 -20.49
N ASP A 446 -4.98 15.30 -20.59
CA ASP A 446 -4.50 14.76 -21.85
C ASP A 446 -5.62 14.67 -22.90
N LYS A 447 -6.82 14.21 -22.51
CA LYS A 447 -7.99 14.21 -23.38
C LYS A 447 -8.34 15.60 -23.90
N GLN A 448 -8.24 16.64 -23.06
CA GLN A 448 -8.48 18.02 -23.47
C GLN A 448 -7.40 18.53 -24.42
N LEU A 449 -6.11 18.29 -24.12
CA LEU A 449 -4.99 18.70 -24.96
C LEU A 449 -4.99 17.98 -26.32
N PHE A 450 -5.38 16.72 -26.33
CA PHE A 450 -5.52 15.93 -27.56
C PHE A 450 -6.57 16.50 -28.50
N SER A 451 -7.68 17.04 -27.97
CA SER A 451 -8.69 17.72 -28.80
C SER A 451 -8.16 18.98 -29.51
N CYS A 452 -7.09 19.57 -28.99
CA CYS A 452 -6.41 20.74 -29.57
C CYS A 452 -5.31 20.36 -30.58
N ARG A 453 -4.92 19.09 -30.68
CA ARG A 453 -3.85 18.61 -31.58
C ARG A 453 -4.37 18.30 -32.97
N HIS A 454 -3.71 18.81 -34.00
CA HIS A 454 -3.84 18.32 -35.37
C HIS A 454 -2.79 17.22 -35.61
N GLY A 455 -3.17 15.96 -35.35
CA GLY A 455 -2.27 14.81 -35.50
C GLY A 455 -2.29 13.93 -34.26
N ALA A 456 -3.20 12.96 -34.24
CA ALA A 456 -3.36 11.98 -33.18
C ALA A 456 -2.44 10.77 -33.38
N ASN A 457 -1.93 10.19 -32.29
CA ASN A 457 -1.54 8.78 -32.30
C ASN A 457 -2.72 7.96 -32.83
N ARG A 458 -2.48 7.10 -33.81
CA ARG A 458 -3.49 6.16 -34.33
C ARG A 458 -2.99 4.74 -34.13
N VAL A 459 -3.27 4.20 -32.96
CA VAL A 459 -2.91 2.84 -32.57
C VAL A 459 -4.17 1.99 -32.62
N MET A 460 -4.46 1.42 -33.78
CA MET A 460 -5.66 0.60 -34.02
C MET A 460 -6.94 1.33 -33.52
N ASP A 461 -7.83 0.59 -32.87
CA ASP A 461 -9.06 1.09 -32.25
C ASP A 461 -9.02 0.92 -30.71
N ILE A 462 -7.86 1.12 -30.09
CA ILE A 462 -7.74 1.08 -28.62
C ILE A 462 -8.12 2.43 -28.00
N GLN A 463 -8.61 2.41 -26.77
CA GLN A 463 -8.82 3.59 -25.96
C GLN A 463 -7.49 4.08 -25.38
N GLY A 464 -7.45 5.32 -24.89
CA GLY A 464 -6.28 5.83 -24.19
C GLY A 464 -5.03 6.01 -25.07
N GLN A 465 -5.19 6.25 -26.38
CA GLN A 465 -4.05 6.37 -27.33
C GLN A 465 -3.13 7.55 -27.02
N HIS A 466 -3.65 8.53 -26.29
CA HIS A 466 -2.90 9.68 -25.77
C HIS A 466 -1.79 9.27 -24.80
N ALA A 467 -1.97 8.16 -24.07
CA ALA A 467 -0.97 7.65 -23.13
C ALA A 467 0.26 7.01 -23.80
N ILE A 468 0.23 6.78 -25.12
CA ILE A 468 1.31 6.14 -25.87
C ILE A 468 2.33 7.20 -26.30
N ARG A 469 3.59 7.01 -25.91
CA ARG A 469 4.69 7.93 -26.25
C ARG A 469 5.79 7.21 -27.01
N GLY A 470 6.22 7.78 -28.12
CA GLY A 470 7.45 7.35 -28.78
C GLY A 470 8.69 7.68 -27.95
N LEU A 471 9.67 6.79 -27.97
CA LEU A 471 10.97 7.00 -27.35
C LEU A 471 12.07 7.10 -28.42
N ASN A 472 12.28 6.02 -29.20
CA ASN A 472 13.17 5.99 -30.35
C ASN A 472 12.32 5.95 -31.62
N PRO A 473 12.44 6.96 -32.50
CA PRO A 473 11.73 6.98 -33.78
C PRO A 473 12.18 5.85 -34.70
N GLY A 474 11.24 5.35 -35.50
CA GLY A 474 11.51 4.32 -36.49
C GLY A 474 10.22 3.66 -36.95
N TYR A 475 10.34 2.70 -37.85
CA TYR A 475 9.20 1.89 -38.27
C TYR A 475 9.62 0.44 -38.52
N ALA A 476 8.69 -0.47 -38.30
CA ALA A 476 8.87 -1.90 -38.50
C ALA A 476 7.56 -2.56 -38.93
N VAL A 477 7.67 -3.71 -39.58
CA VAL A 477 6.54 -4.58 -39.88
C VAL A 477 6.85 -5.95 -39.31
N GLY A 478 5.95 -6.44 -38.47
CA GLY A 478 6.15 -7.70 -37.77
C GLY A 478 4.84 -8.21 -37.19
N GLU A 479 4.87 -9.44 -36.69
CA GLU A 479 3.78 -9.96 -35.87
C GLU A 479 3.81 -9.28 -34.50
N LEU A 480 2.65 -8.78 -34.04
CA LEU A 480 2.50 -8.19 -32.71
C LEU A 480 2.41 -9.30 -31.66
N VAL A 481 3.28 -9.28 -30.66
CA VAL A 481 3.26 -10.24 -29.54
C VAL A 481 3.10 -9.49 -28.23
N VAL A 482 1.97 -9.68 -27.56
CA VAL A 482 1.68 -9.03 -26.28
C VAL A 482 1.95 -9.99 -25.13
N VAL A 483 2.82 -9.58 -24.19
CA VAL A 483 3.29 -10.40 -23.08
C VAL A 483 2.94 -9.72 -21.76
N SER A 484 1.94 -10.28 -21.06
CA SER A 484 1.42 -9.74 -19.79
C SER A 484 1.93 -10.44 -18.53
N GLY A 485 2.66 -11.55 -18.65
CA GLY A 485 3.16 -12.37 -17.53
C GLY A 485 4.68 -12.48 -17.46
N GLN A 486 5.19 -13.44 -16.69
CA GLN A 486 6.63 -13.70 -16.57
C GLN A 486 7.26 -14.03 -17.93
N THR A 487 8.41 -13.43 -18.20
CA THR A 487 9.13 -13.48 -19.48
C THR A 487 10.24 -14.55 -19.53
N GLY A 488 10.39 -15.35 -18.47
CA GLY A 488 11.53 -16.26 -18.25
C GLY A 488 11.81 -17.26 -19.37
N ASP A 489 10.77 -17.78 -20.05
CA ASP A 489 10.90 -18.82 -21.07
C ASP A 489 10.50 -18.36 -22.48
N LEU A 490 10.32 -17.05 -22.72
CA LEU A 490 9.85 -16.56 -24.01
C LEU A 490 10.99 -16.58 -25.05
N VAL A 491 10.93 -17.52 -26.00
CA VAL A 491 11.83 -17.52 -27.17
C VAL A 491 11.46 -16.35 -28.08
N MET A 492 12.33 -15.34 -28.14
CA MET A 492 12.10 -14.14 -28.93
C MET A 492 12.59 -14.26 -30.36
N ASP A 493 11.79 -13.71 -31.27
CA ASP A 493 12.02 -13.68 -32.71
C ASP A 493 12.38 -12.25 -33.14
N ARG A 494 13.39 -12.13 -34.02
CA ARG A 494 13.92 -10.84 -34.47
C ARG A 494 12.93 -10.07 -35.33
N ASP A 495 12.00 -10.74 -35.99
CA ASP A 495 11.07 -10.14 -36.96
C ASP A 495 9.73 -9.73 -36.33
N LYS A 496 9.60 -9.84 -35.00
CA LYS A 496 8.36 -9.56 -34.27
C LYS A 496 8.43 -8.26 -33.47
N ILE A 497 7.26 -7.70 -33.21
CA ILE A 497 7.09 -6.48 -32.41
C ILE A 497 6.49 -6.90 -31.07
N TYR A 498 7.20 -6.60 -29.99
CA TYR A 498 6.82 -7.06 -28.66
C TYR A 498 6.27 -5.94 -27.79
N VAL A 499 5.20 -6.24 -27.05
CA VAL A 499 4.63 -5.38 -26.03
C VAL A 499 4.77 -6.05 -24.67
N PHE A 500 5.52 -5.45 -23.76
CA PHE A 500 5.81 -6.02 -22.44
C PHE A 500 5.21 -5.19 -21.31
N ASN A 501 4.73 -5.88 -20.27
CA ASN A 501 4.58 -5.24 -18.97
C ASN A 501 5.96 -4.92 -18.38
N LYS A 502 6.80 -5.95 -18.24
CA LYS A 502 8.21 -5.86 -17.85
C LYS A 502 9.07 -6.67 -18.84
N PRO A 503 10.01 -6.04 -19.57
CA PRO A 503 10.87 -6.76 -20.49
C PRO A 503 11.83 -7.71 -19.75
N PRO A 504 12.24 -8.84 -20.34
CA PRO A 504 13.24 -9.73 -19.74
C PRO A 504 14.61 -9.02 -19.66
N PRO A 505 15.46 -9.35 -18.66
CA PRO A 505 16.81 -8.79 -18.54
C PRO A 505 17.67 -9.01 -19.79
N ASP A 506 17.59 -10.21 -20.36
CA ASP A 506 18.32 -10.65 -21.55
C ASP A 506 17.50 -10.47 -22.84
N LEU A 507 16.90 -9.29 -23.02
CA LEU A 507 16.15 -8.98 -24.23
C LEU A 507 17.06 -9.04 -25.47
N LYS A 508 16.87 -10.04 -26.33
CA LYS A 508 17.48 -10.13 -27.66
C LYS A 508 16.93 -9.03 -28.59
N PRO A 509 17.67 -8.65 -29.66
CA PRO A 509 17.17 -7.71 -30.67
C PRO A 509 15.86 -8.20 -31.31
N VAL A 510 14.90 -7.29 -31.48
CA VAL A 510 13.57 -7.52 -32.08
C VAL A 510 13.22 -6.37 -33.01
N ALA A 511 12.14 -6.48 -33.79
CA ALA A 511 11.77 -5.49 -34.80
C ALA A 511 11.16 -4.22 -34.19
N GLY A 512 10.51 -4.31 -33.02
CA GLY A 512 9.94 -3.17 -32.31
C GLY A 512 9.56 -3.51 -30.86
N ILE A 513 9.56 -2.51 -29.98
CA ILE A 513 9.35 -2.71 -28.53
C ILE A 513 8.37 -1.68 -27.98
N ALA A 514 7.34 -2.12 -27.25
CA ALA A 514 6.55 -1.24 -26.40
C ALA A 514 6.52 -1.72 -24.94
N THR A 515 6.60 -0.82 -23.96
CA THR A 515 6.62 -1.19 -22.53
C THR A 515 5.66 -0.38 -21.67
N VAL A 516 5.14 -0.98 -20.59
CA VAL A 516 4.23 -0.31 -19.64
C VAL A 516 4.95 0.71 -18.74
N SER A 517 6.28 0.61 -18.59
CA SER A 517 7.09 1.64 -17.94
C SER A 517 8.26 2.08 -18.80
N GLU A 518 8.58 3.38 -18.69
CA GLU A 518 9.88 3.92 -19.06
C GLU A 518 10.88 3.35 -18.05
N GLY A 519 11.59 2.27 -18.42
CA GLY A 519 12.82 1.94 -17.71
C GLY A 519 13.75 3.16 -17.75
N ASN A 520 14.65 3.33 -16.77
CA ASN A 520 15.61 4.44 -16.75
C ASN A 520 16.33 4.56 -18.12
N MET A 521 16.78 5.76 -18.52
CA MET A 521 17.44 6.00 -19.83
C MET A 521 18.65 5.08 -20.08
N VAL A 522 19.23 4.54 -19.01
CA VAL A 522 20.38 3.61 -19.02
C VAL A 522 19.95 2.14 -18.96
N SER A 523 18.65 1.85 -19.00
CA SER A 523 18.15 0.48 -18.99
C SER A 523 18.60 -0.27 -20.24
N HIS A 524 18.89 -1.56 -20.08
CA HIS A 524 19.42 -2.42 -21.14
C HIS A 524 18.55 -2.35 -22.40
N VAL A 525 17.24 -2.25 -22.24
CA VAL A 525 16.26 -2.13 -23.33
C VAL A 525 16.37 -0.81 -24.08
N GLN A 526 16.53 0.32 -23.37
CA GLN A 526 16.65 1.64 -24.01
C GLN A 526 18.00 1.78 -24.74
N LEU A 527 19.07 1.28 -24.14
CA LEU A 527 20.40 1.23 -24.78
C LEU A 527 20.38 0.31 -26.01
N LEU A 528 19.78 -0.87 -25.91
CA LEU A 528 19.61 -1.80 -27.04
C LEU A 528 18.83 -1.13 -28.17
N ALA A 529 17.67 -0.56 -27.86
CA ALA A 529 16.79 0.05 -28.86
C ALA A 529 17.48 1.22 -29.57
N ARG A 530 18.16 2.08 -28.82
CA ARG A 530 18.87 3.24 -29.38
C ARG A 530 20.08 2.83 -30.21
N ASN A 531 20.87 1.86 -29.76
CA ASN A 531 22.07 1.41 -30.47
C ASN A 531 21.75 0.64 -31.75
N LEU A 532 20.61 -0.06 -31.79
CA LEU A 532 20.20 -0.87 -32.93
C LEU A 532 19.11 -0.21 -33.80
N GLY A 533 18.69 1.01 -33.46
CA GLY A 533 17.63 1.73 -34.19
C GLY A 533 16.27 1.02 -34.13
N ILE A 534 15.99 0.29 -33.05
CA ILE A 534 14.72 -0.40 -32.87
C ILE A 534 13.67 0.64 -32.45
N PRO A 535 12.57 0.80 -33.20
CA PRO A 535 11.49 1.70 -32.79
C PRO A 535 10.93 1.24 -31.45
N ASN A 536 10.82 2.17 -30.50
CA ASN A 536 10.25 1.85 -29.21
C ASN A 536 9.33 2.92 -28.63
N SER A 537 8.33 2.48 -27.86
CA SER A 537 7.35 3.35 -27.22
C SER A 537 7.05 2.92 -25.79
N VAL A 538 6.52 3.83 -24.99
CA VAL A 538 5.91 3.53 -23.69
C VAL A 538 4.40 3.64 -23.84
N LEU A 539 3.67 2.80 -23.11
CA LEU A 539 2.21 2.78 -23.09
C LEU A 539 1.69 2.50 -21.68
N SER A 540 0.38 2.65 -21.45
CA SER A 540 -0.22 2.34 -20.15
C SER A 540 -0.51 0.83 -19.99
N ALA A 541 -0.69 0.37 -18.76
CA ALA A 541 -1.15 -1.01 -18.49
C ALA A 541 -2.49 -1.32 -19.17
N GLN A 542 -3.40 -0.33 -19.22
CA GLN A 542 -4.66 -0.45 -19.96
C GLN A 542 -4.42 -0.67 -21.46
N ASN A 543 -3.52 0.10 -22.09
CA ASN A 543 -3.22 -0.11 -23.50
C ASN A 543 -2.65 -1.50 -23.76
N LEU A 544 -1.81 -2.03 -22.85
CA LEU A 544 -1.28 -3.39 -22.97
C LEU A 544 -2.40 -4.42 -22.98
N GLU A 545 -3.36 -4.32 -22.04
CA GLU A 545 -4.52 -5.21 -21.98
C GLU A 545 -5.38 -5.12 -23.26
N GLU A 546 -5.64 -3.91 -23.74
CA GLU A 546 -6.43 -3.71 -24.97
C GLU A 546 -5.71 -4.19 -26.23
N LEU A 547 -4.38 -4.16 -26.26
CA LEU A 547 -3.58 -4.65 -27.37
C LEU A 547 -3.56 -6.18 -27.47
N LYS A 548 -3.87 -6.91 -26.38
CA LYS A 548 -3.91 -8.39 -26.39
C LYS A 548 -4.81 -8.94 -27.48
N LYS A 549 -5.94 -8.27 -27.78
CA LYS A 549 -6.88 -8.68 -28.84
C LYS A 549 -6.28 -8.66 -30.24
N PHE A 550 -5.16 -7.96 -30.43
CA PHE A 550 -4.43 -7.87 -31.70
C PHE A 550 -3.15 -8.72 -31.71
N SER A 551 -2.83 -9.43 -30.63
CA SER A 551 -1.65 -10.29 -30.57
C SER A 551 -1.75 -11.42 -31.62
N GLY A 552 -0.64 -11.75 -32.28
CA GLY A 552 -0.56 -12.68 -33.41
C GLY A 552 -0.89 -12.06 -34.77
N GLN A 553 -1.33 -10.80 -34.82
CA GLN A 553 -1.59 -10.11 -36.10
C GLN A 553 -0.32 -9.46 -36.64
N ARG A 554 -0.23 -9.38 -37.96
CA ARG A 554 0.86 -8.65 -38.63
C ARG A 554 0.53 -7.17 -38.65
N VAL A 555 1.38 -6.34 -38.06
CA VAL A 555 1.14 -4.91 -37.86
C VAL A 555 2.25 -4.06 -38.49
N PHE A 556 1.88 -2.86 -38.92
CA PHE A 556 2.82 -1.79 -39.23
C PHE A 556 2.97 -0.93 -37.98
N TYR A 557 4.16 -0.88 -37.42
CA TYR A 557 4.48 -0.13 -36.21
C TYR A 557 5.40 1.03 -36.57
N ALA A 558 4.92 2.26 -36.37
CA ALA A 558 5.67 3.47 -36.62
C ALA A 558 5.67 4.33 -35.36
N VAL A 559 6.87 4.79 -35.00
CA VAL A 559 7.12 5.61 -33.83
C VAL A 559 7.74 6.92 -34.31
N SER A 560 7.14 8.03 -33.89
CA SER A 560 7.70 9.38 -34.02
C SER A 560 8.02 9.94 -32.64
N SER A 561 9.09 10.73 -32.55
CA SER A 561 9.45 11.52 -31.36
C SER A 561 8.71 12.84 -31.33
#